data_AF-A0A2U1FIS8-F1
#
_entry.id   AF-A0A2U1FIS8-F1
#
_cell.length_a   1.000
_cell.length_b   1.000
_cell.length_c   1.000
_cell.angle_alpha   90.00
_cell.angle_beta   90.00
_cell.angle_gamma   90.00
#
_symmetry.space_group_name_H-M   'P 1'
#
loop_
_entity.id
_entity.type
_entity.pdbx_description
1 polymer ?
#
loop_
_entity_poly.entity_id
_entity_poly.type
_entity_poly.pdbx_seq_one_letter_code
_entity_poly.pdbx_strand_id
1 'polypeptide(L)'
;MPVLRPLLAVLAVLLALVPAGCTAPAAGAPREPAPPPAPLVATPAPAVLQLPRGGTTLFPQHRVVAFYGTAGTDALGVLGEGTPDQAAERLEQVAAAFATPGRTVLPTMELIATIATATPGPDGDYATAISLADARAYLAAARARQQLLVLDVQPGRTDFLTAARVWEPLLREPDVGLALDPEWRMAPGEVPGEVIGGVDASEVNAVAQWLAALVDEGDLPQKLLVLHQFTPDMITSPEALVTPPGLAVVQHIDGFGAPEVKRAKYAELQRPAQLHPGFKLFYDEDTPVLSPAEALALSPPPDLVSYQ
;
A
#
# COMPACT_ATOMS: atom_id res chain seq x y z
N MET A 1 -2.93 81.03 14.08
CA MET A 1 -3.24 81.81 12.87
C MET A 1 -3.09 80.90 11.67
N PRO A 2 -3.97 80.92 10.65
CA PRO A 2 -5.43 81.14 10.60
C PRO A 2 -6.16 79.83 10.14
N VAL A 3 -7.41 79.56 10.54
CA VAL A 3 -8.70 79.97 9.91
C VAL A 3 -8.83 79.61 8.42
N LEU A 4 -9.76 78.69 8.07
CA LEU A 4 -10.88 78.93 7.14
C LEU A 4 -11.80 77.68 6.99
N ARG A 5 -12.97 77.71 7.66
CA ARG A 5 -14.29 77.43 7.03
C ARG A 5 -14.68 78.72 6.27
N PRO A 6 -15.59 78.79 5.26
CA PRO A 6 -16.98 78.28 5.26
C PRO A 6 -17.53 77.89 3.86
N LEU A 7 -18.76 77.41 3.67
CA LEU A 7 -20.00 78.17 3.44
C LEU A 7 -21.19 77.18 3.54
N LEU A 8 -22.19 77.41 4.39
CA LEU A 8 -23.42 78.20 4.14
C LEU A 8 -24.37 77.50 3.13
N ALA A 9 -25.69 77.40 3.31
CA ALA A 9 -26.59 77.96 4.32
C ALA A 9 -28.05 77.63 3.94
N VAL A 10 -28.93 77.56 4.98
CA VAL A 10 -30.27 78.21 5.04
C VAL A 10 -31.41 77.50 4.25
N LEU A 11 -32.69 77.38 4.68
CA LEU A 11 -33.58 78.10 5.62
C LEU A 11 -34.70 77.12 6.08
N ALA A 12 -34.90 76.90 7.37
CA ALA A 12 -36.10 77.28 8.17
C ALA A 12 -37.41 77.59 7.43
N VAL A 13 -38.54 77.08 7.93
CA VAL A 13 -39.70 77.87 8.41
C VAL A 13 -40.69 76.96 9.16
N LEU A 14 -41.12 77.47 10.31
CA LEU A 14 -42.13 76.96 11.24
C LEU A 14 -43.58 77.11 10.70
N LEU A 15 -44.47 76.38 11.37
CA LEU A 15 -45.79 76.79 11.93
C LEU A 15 -46.98 75.99 11.39
N ALA A 16 -47.67 75.25 12.27
CA ALA A 16 -49.08 75.45 12.62
C ALA A 16 -49.62 74.29 13.49
N LEU A 17 -50.46 74.68 14.44
CA LEU A 17 -51.15 73.88 15.46
C LEU A 17 -52.43 73.18 14.93
N VAL A 18 -53.05 72.39 15.82
CA VAL A 18 -54.49 72.01 15.93
C VAL A 18 -54.91 70.67 15.26
N PRO A 19 -55.90 69.88 15.76
CA PRO A 19 -56.29 69.50 17.14
C PRO A 19 -56.34 67.96 17.34
N ALA A 20 -56.66 67.55 18.57
CA ALA A 20 -57.10 66.19 18.92
C ALA A 20 -58.36 65.77 18.14
N GLY A 21 -58.29 64.59 17.50
CA GLY A 21 -59.43 63.88 16.93
C GLY A 21 -59.37 62.42 17.34
N CYS A 22 -60.41 61.94 18.04
CA CYS A 22 -60.60 60.53 18.37
C CYS A 22 -60.82 59.70 17.09
N THR A 23 -60.00 58.68 16.86
CA THR A 23 -60.31 57.57 15.94
C THR A 23 -59.87 56.23 16.54
N ALA A 24 -60.78 55.27 16.48
CA ALA A 24 -60.75 53.92 17.06
C ALA A 24 -59.55 53.04 16.62
N PRO A 25 -59.23 51.95 17.34
CA PRO A 25 -58.06 51.13 17.04
C PRO A 25 -58.30 50.29 15.78
N ALA A 26 -57.37 50.38 14.83
CA ALA A 26 -57.30 49.43 13.72
C ALA A 26 -56.78 48.08 14.25
N ALA A 27 -57.55 47.03 14.02
CA ALA A 27 -57.23 45.66 14.38
C ALA A 27 -55.87 45.23 13.80
N GLY A 28 -55.02 44.62 14.64
CA GLY A 28 -53.73 44.09 14.23
C GLY A 28 -53.89 42.95 13.22
N ALA A 29 -53.11 43.01 12.14
CA ALA A 29 -52.98 41.91 11.20
C ALA A 29 -52.23 40.72 11.87
N PRO A 30 -52.60 39.47 11.57
CA PRO A 30 -51.90 38.30 12.13
C PRO A 30 -50.48 38.23 11.58
N ARG A 31 -49.50 38.09 12.46
CA ARG A 31 -48.10 37.85 12.07
C ARG A 31 -47.96 36.38 11.70
N GLU A 32 -47.78 36.10 10.41
CA GLU A 32 -47.59 34.75 9.89
C GLU A 32 -46.28 34.15 10.47
N PRO A 33 -46.31 32.91 11.02
CA PRO A 33 -45.12 32.30 11.60
C PRO A 33 -44.10 32.00 10.51
N ALA A 34 -42.83 32.35 10.77
CA ALA A 34 -41.73 32.08 9.84
C ALA A 34 -41.61 30.57 9.57
N PRO A 35 -41.32 30.17 8.32
CA PRO A 35 -41.16 28.76 7.98
C PRO A 35 -39.98 28.16 8.76
N PRO A 36 -40.08 26.87 9.16
CA PRO A 36 -38.99 26.20 9.86
C PRO A 36 -37.74 26.15 8.97
N PRO A 37 -36.53 26.26 9.56
CA PRO A 37 -35.30 26.14 8.79
C PRO A 37 -35.25 24.78 8.11
N ALA A 38 -34.86 24.76 6.83
CA ALA A 38 -34.68 23.54 6.07
C ALA A 38 -33.71 22.59 6.80
N PRO A 39 -33.95 21.27 6.79
CA PRO A 39 -33.03 20.33 7.41
C PRO A 39 -31.64 20.50 6.79
N LEU A 40 -30.62 20.69 7.62
CA LEU A 40 -29.23 20.63 7.21
C LEU A 40 -28.99 19.25 6.62
N VAL A 41 -28.91 19.18 5.29
CA VAL A 41 -28.45 17.98 4.60
C VAL A 41 -26.98 17.83 4.97
N ALA A 42 -26.70 16.91 5.90
CA ALA A 42 -25.34 16.57 6.26
C ALA A 42 -24.61 16.11 5.00
N THR A 43 -23.54 16.82 4.62
CA THR A 43 -22.66 16.36 3.56
C THR A 43 -22.11 14.99 3.97
N PRO A 44 -22.20 13.95 3.11
CA PRO A 44 -21.64 12.65 3.45
C PRO A 44 -20.14 12.83 3.72
N ALA A 45 -19.65 12.19 4.78
CA ALA A 45 -18.22 12.13 5.05
C ALA A 45 -17.48 11.55 3.82
N PRO A 46 -16.25 11.98 3.52
CA PRO A 46 -15.46 11.41 2.43
C PRO A 46 -15.42 9.88 2.55
N ALA A 47 -15.57 9.18 1.42
CA ALA A 47 -15.47 7.73 1.39
C ALA A 47 -14.04 7.33 1.77
N VAL A 48 -13.89 6.56 2.85
CA VAL A 48 -12.60 6.00 3.28
C VAL A 48 -12.09 5.05 2.19
N LEU A 49 -10.85 5.24 1.74
CA LEU A 49 -10.20 4.34 0.79
C LEU A 49 -10.04 2.95 1.42
N GLN A 50 -10.30 1.90 0.64
CA GLN A 50 -10.28 0.53 1.12
C GLN A 50 -9.31 -0.34 0.34
N LEU A 51 -8.84 -1.41 0.99
CA LEU A 51 -8.16 -2.50 0.33
C LEU A 51 -9.10 -3.18 -0.69
N PRO A 52 -8.55 -3.85 -1.71
CA PRO A 52 -9.34 -4.78 -2.50
C PRO A 52 -9.99 -5.81 -1.57
N ARG A 53 -11.26 -6.13 -1.85
CA ARG A 53 -12.11 -6.99 -1.00
C ARG A 53 -12.46 -6.39 0.37
N GLY A 54 -12.24 -5.08 0.56
CA GLY A 54 -12.80 -4.26 1.62
C GLY A 54 -11.92 -4.13 2.86
N GLY A 55 -12.26 -3.18 3.73
CA GLY A 55 -11.52 -2.90 4.96
C GLY A 55 -10.29 -2.00 4.74
N THR A 56 -9.60 -1.67 5.84
CA THR A 56 -8.42 -0.78 5.83
C THR A 56 -7.18 -1.42 6.44
N THR A 57 -7.28 -2.66 6.94
CA THR A 57 -6.19 -3.42 7.55
C THR A 57 -6.08 -4.79 6.90
N LEU A 58 -4.85 -5.26 6.68
CA LEU A 58 -4.56 -6.54 6.04
C LEU A 58 -4.81 -7.70 7.00
N PHE A 59 -4.08 -7.76 8.11
CA PHE A 59 -4.11 -8.91 9.02
C PHE A 59 -4.79 -8.54 10.34
N PRO A 60 -5.58 -9.46 10.95
CA PRO A 60 -5.81 -10.85 10.54
C PRO A 60 -6.94 -11.06 9.51
N GLN A 61 -7.60 -10.00 9.04
CA GLN A 61 -8.83 -10.09 8.22
C GLN A 61 -8.61 -10.80 6.89
N HIS A 62 -7.46 -10.59 6.26
CA HIS A 62 -7.11 -11.16 4.98
C HIS A 62 -6.09 -12.27 5.11
N ARG A 63 -6.06 -13.20 4.15
CA ARG A 63 -4.90 -14.04 3.87
C ARG A 63 -4.40 -13.70 2.48
N VAL A 64 -3.15 -13.30 2.37
CA VAL A 64 -2.55 -12.93 1.09
C VAL A 64 -2.09 -14.20 0.37
N VAL A 65 -2.48 -14.36 -0.90
CA VAL A 65 -1.94 -15.40 -1.78
C VAL A 65 -1.41 -14.74 -3.02
N ALA A 66 -0.12 -14.92 -3.33
CA ALA A 66 0.53 -14.16 -4.38
C ALA A 66 1.09 -15.02 -5.52
N PHE A 67 1.12 -14.46 -6.72
CA PHE A 67 2.00 -14.90 -7.79
C PHE A 67 3.17 -13.92 -7.93
N TYR A 68 4.37 -14.46 -7.94
CA TYR A 68 5.62 -13.73 -8.07
C TYR A 68 6.14 -13.78 -9.52
N GLY A 69 6.72 -12.68 -9.99
CA GLY A 69 7.48 -12.65 -11.25
C GLY A 69 7.53 -11.27 -11.90
N THR A 70 8.00 -11.17 -13.15
CA THR A 70 8.12 -9.89 -13.86
C THR A 70 7.34 -9.84 -15.16
N ALA A 71 7.22 -8.65 -15.73
CA ALA A 71 6.57 -8.43 -17.01
C ALA A 71 7.40 -9.02 -18.18
N GLY A 72 6.73 -9.78 -19.05
CA GLY A 72 7.28 -10.16 -20.36
C GLY A 72 8.25 -11.34 -20.38
N THR A 73 8.43 -12.07 -19.25
CA THR A 73 9.20 -13.32 -19.23
C THR A 73 8.72 -14.26 -18.13
N ASP A 74 8.64 -15.55 -18.44
CA ASP A 74 8.37 -16.65 -17.50
C ASP A 74 9.59 -17.05 -16.67
N ALA A 75 10.81 -16.66 -17.10
CA ALA A 75 12.06 -17.06 -16.45
C ALA A 75 12.25 -16.50 -15.03
N LEU A 76 11.45 -15.52 -14.62
CA LEU A 76 11.52 -14.88 -13.31
C LEU A 76 10.29 -15.13 -12.44
N GLY A 77 9.43 -16.07 -12.83
CA GLY A 77 8.30 -16.55 -12.04
C GLY A 77 6.96 -16.53 -12.77
N VAL A 78 6.01 -17.28 -12.20
CA VAL A 78 4.67 -17.52 -12.76
C VAL A 78 3.85 -16.28 -13.14
N LEU A 79 4.13 -15.10 -12.58
CA LEU A 79 3.42 -13.87 -12.92
C LEU A 79 3.69 -13.41 -14.37
N GLY A 80 4.86 -13.77 -14.92
CA GLY A 80 5.25 -13.43 -16.30
C GLY A 80 4.82 -14.46 -17.35
N GLU A 81 4.18 -15.55 -16.94
CA GLU A 81 3.60 -16.55 -17.84
C GLU A 81 2.32 -16.03 -18.50
N GLY A 82 2.47 -15.34 -19.63
CA GLY A 82 1.37 -14.81 -20.44
C GLY A 82 1.07 -13.34 -20.17
N THR A 83 -0.20 -12.96 -20.28
CA THR A 83 -0.65 -11.57 -20.09
C THR A 83 -1.05 -11.29 -18.63
N PRO A 84 -1.03 -10.01 -18.17
CA PRO A 84 -1.47 -9.66 -16.83
C PRO A 84 -2.88 -10.15 -16.48
N ASP A 85 -3.82 -10.10 -17.42
CA ASP A 85 -5.19 -10.59 -17.21
C ASP A 85 -5.28 -12.10 -17.04
N GLN A 86 -4.47 -12.86 -17.78
CA GLN A 86 -4.38 -14.32 -17.64
C GLN A 86 -3.76 -14.70 -16.30
N ALA A 87 -2.70 -13.99 -15.89
CA ALA A 87 -2.09 -14.18 -14.58
C ALA A 87 -3.08 -13.88 -13.44
N ALA A 88 -3.84 -12.78 -13.55
CA ALA A 88 -4.88 -12.41 -12.60
C ALA A 88 -5.95 -13.50 -12.44
N GLU A 89 -6.40 -14.08 -13.56
CA GLU A 89 -7.41 -15.13 -13.56
C GLU A 89 -6.89 -16.43 -12.96
N ARG A 90 -5.67 -16.84 -13.33
CA ARG A 90 -5.05 -18.05 -12.80
C ARG A 90 -4.78 -17.94 -11.30
N LEU A 91 -4.40 -16.74 -10.85
CA LEU A 91 -4.19 -16.44 -9.43
C LEU A 91 -5.48 -16.60 -8.61
N GLU A 92 -6.66 -16.21 -9.10
CA GLU A 92 -7.94 -16.47 -8.41
C GLU A 92 -8.16 -17.96 -8.15
N GLN A 93 -7.84 -18.81 -9.14
CA GLN A 93 -8.04 -20.25 -9.06
C GLN A 93 -7.12 -20.88 -8.00
N VAL A 94 -5.86 -20.48 -7.97
CA VAL A 94 -4.88 -20.97 -6.98
C VAL A 94 -5.21 -20.45 -5.58
N ALA A 95 -5.53 -19.17 -5.45
CA ALA A 95 -5.82 -18.54 -4.17
C ALA A 95 -7.05 -19.13 -3.46
N ALA A 96 -8.04 -19.62 -4.22
CA ALA A 96 -9.24 -20.25 -3.67
C ALA A 96 -8.94 -21.42 -2.71
N ALA A 97 -7.83 -22.15 -2.91
CA ALA A 97 -7.45 -23.28 -2.07
C ALA A 97 -6.98 -22.87 -0.66
N PHE A 98 -6.71 -21.59 -0.41
CA PHE A 98 -6.26 -21.06 0.89
C PHE A 98 -7.39 -20.47 1.74
N ALA A 99 -8.64 -20.58 1.30
CA ALA A 99 -9.80 -20.09 2.03
C ALA A 99 -9.97 -20.84 3.36
N THR A 100 -10.04 -20.08 4.46
CA THR A 100 -10.31 -20.62 5.80
C THR A 100 -11.35 -19.76 6.51
N PRO A 101 -12.15 -20.32 7.44
CA PRO A 101 -13.10 -19.53 8.22
C PRO A 101 -12.45 -18.30 8.89
N GLY A 102 -13.13 -17.15 8.83
CA GLY A 102 -12.70 -15.93 9.49
C GLY A 102 -11.63 -15.12 8.76
N ARG A 103 -11.16 -15.54 7.59
CA ARG A 103 -10.21 -14.78 6.77
C ARG A 103 -10.66 -14.69 5.31
N THR A 104 -10.63 -13.50 4.75
CA THR A 104 -10.88 -13.25 3.33
C THR A 104 -9.59 -13.48 2.55
N VAL A 105 -9.57 -14.42 1.62
CA VAL A 105 -8.41 -14.57 0.72
C VAL A 105 -8.29 -13.31 -0.13
N LEU A 106 -7.10 -12.73 -0.18
CA LEU A 106 -6.75 -11.54 -0.94
C LEU A 106 -5.63 -11.92 -1.92
N PRO A 107 -5.98 -12.23 -3.18
CA PRO A 107 -4.99 -12.55 -4.18
C PRO A 107 -4.16 -11.30 -4.53
N THR A 108 -2.86 -11.51 -4.77
CA THR A 108 -1.88 -10.45 -4.97
C THR A 108 -0.95 -10.76 -6.14
N MET A 109 -0.69 -9.78 -7.00
CA MET A 109 0.40 -9.86 -7.97
C MET A 109 1.65 -9.25 -7.35
N GLU A 110 2.70 -10.03 -7.16
CA GLU A 110 3.99 -9.55 -6.69
C GLU A 110 4.93 -9.40 -7.90
N LEU A 111 4.98 -8.18 -8.41
CA LEU A 111 5.62 -7.81 -9.66
C LEU A 111 7.02 -7.28 -9.41
N ILE A 112 8.06 -8.00 -9.86
CA ILE A 112 9.44 -7.51 -9.88
C ILE A 112 9.50 -6.30 -10.80
N ALA A 113 9.54 -5.14 -10.19
CA ALA A 113 9.48 -3.85 -10.86
C ALA A 113 10.90 -3.32 -11.12
N THR A 114 11.81 -3.54 -10.17
CA THR A 114 13.26 -3.34 -10.34
C THR A 114 13.94 -4.69 -10.29
N ILE A 115 14.69 -5.03 -11.33
CA ILE A 115 15.31 -6.34 -11.58
C ILE A 115 16.82 -6.18 -11.49
N ALA A 116 17.48 -6.99 -10.66
CA ALA A 116 18.93 -7.02 -10.60
C ALA A 116 19.53 -7.69 -11.83
N THR A 117 20.65 -7.18 -12.32
CA THR A 117 21.29 -7.65 -13.56
C THR A 117 22.74 -8.03 -13.33
N ALA A 118 23.21 -9.08 -14.00
CA ALA A 118 24.62 -9.51 -13.91
C ALA A 118 25.61 -8.49 -14.51
N THR A 119 25.12 -7.57 -15.34
CA THR A 119 25.91 -6.51 -15.98
C THR A 119 25.48 -5.13 -15.52
N PRO A 120 26.42 -4.17 -15.34
CA PRO A 120 26.06 -2.83 -14.94
C PRO A 120 25.25 -2.11 -16.01
N GLY A 121 24.19 -1.42 -15.59
CA GLY A 121 23.53 -0.40 -16.39
C GLY A 121 24.38 0.88 -16.54
N PRO A 122 23.86 1.92 -17.22
CA PRO A 122 24.56 3.19 -17.40
C PRO A 122 25.03 3.85 -16.10
N ASP A 123 24.26 3.65 -15.02
CA ASP A 123 24.52 4.24 -13.70
C ASP A 123 25.40 3.33 -12.82
N GLY A 124 25.80 2.16 -13.32
CA GLY A 124 26.71 1.22 -12.64
C GLY A 124 26.10 0.48 -11.44
N ASP A 125 24.78 0.54 -11.29
CA ASP A 125 24.02 0.01 -10.16
C ASP A 125 23.66 -1.49 -10.27
N TYR A 126 23.79 -2.09 -11.46
CA TYR A 126 23.43 -3.49 -11.71
C TYR A 126 21.93 -3.77 -11.49
N ALA A 127 21.09 -2.79 -11.82
CA ALA A 127 19.65 -2.97 -11.84
C ALA A 127 19.03 -2.35 -13.09
N THR A 128 17.86 -2.85 -13.47
CA THR A 128 17.01 -2.25 -14.51
C THR A 128 15.57 -2.26 -14.02
N ALA A 129 14.74 -1.34 -14.51
CA ALA A 129 13.34 -1.26 -14.15
C ALA A 129 12.45 -1.58 -15.34
N ILE A 130 11.32 -2.25 -15.09
CA ILE A 130 10.23 -2.32 -16.07
C ILE A 130 9.67 -0.91 -16.31
N SER A 131 8.89 -0.73 -17.38
CA SER A 131 8.26 0.57 -17.59
C SER A 131 7.13 0.82 -16.60
N LEU A 132 6.88 2.09 -16.25
CA LEU A 132 5.70 2.46 -15.47
C LEU A 132 4.38 2.05 -16.17
N ALA A 133 4.38 1.96 -17.50
CA ALA A 133 3.24 1.52 -18.28
C ALA A 133 2.95 0.02 -18.04
N ASP A 134 3.98 -0.83 -17.98
CA ASP A 134 3.84 -2.26 -17.69
C ASP A 134 3.32 -2.46 -16.26
N ALA A 135 3.91 -1.77 -15.28
CA ALA A 135 3.44 -1.82 -13.91
C ALA A 135 1.96 -1.37 -13.78
N ARG A 136 1.54 -0.34 -14.54
CA ARG A 136 0.13 0.09 -14.60
C ARG A 136 -0.79 -0.95 -15.26
N ALA A 137 -0.30 -1.71 -16.24
CA ALA A 137 -1.07 -2.79 -16.85
C ALA A 137 -1.36 -3.91 -15.84
N TYR A 138 -0.37 -4.30 -15.03
CA TYR A 138 -0.57 -5.25 -13.93
C TYR A 138 -1.51 -4.69 -12.86
N LEU A 139 -1.37 -3.42 -12.47
CA LEU A 139 -2.31 -2.79 -11.54
C LEU A 139 -3.76 -2.80 -12.06
N ALA A 140 -3.95 -2.53 -13.35
CA ALA A 140 -5.28 -2.56 -13.96
C ALA A 140 -5.89 -3.97 -13.95
N ALA A 141 -5.09 -4.99 -14.29
CA ALA A 141 -5.51 -6.39 -14.25
C ALA A 141 -5.86 -6.86 -12.83
N ALA A 142 -5.05 -6.47 -11.83
CA ALA A 142 -5.33 -6.74 -10.41
C ALA A 142 -6.65 -6.10 -9.97
N ARG A 143 -6.86 -4.80 -10.29
CA ARG A 143 -8.08 -4.05 -9.96
C ARG A 143 -9.34 -4.66 -10.56
N ALA A 144 -9.27 -5.13 -11.81
CA ALA A 144 -10.39 -5.77 -12.49
C ALA A 144 -10.93 -7.01 -11.75
N ARG A 145 -10.12 -7.62 -10.86
CA ARG A 145 -10.46 -8.79 -10.05
C ARG A 145 -10.40 -8.55 -8.54
N GLN A 146 -10.31 -7.28 -8.11
CA GLN A 146 -10.17 -6.90 -6.69
C GLN A 146 -8.98 -7.61 -6.02
N GLN A 147 -7.83 -7.58 -6.67
CA GLN A 147 -6.54 -8.09 -6.20
C GLN A 147 -5.62 -6.94 -5.79
N LEU A 148 -4.61 -7.24 -4.99
CA LEU A 148 -3.52 -6.31 -4.68
C LEU A 148 -2.40 -6.39 -5.72
N LEU A 149 -1.65 -5.30 -5.85
CA LEU A 149 -0.33 -5.31 -6.48
C LEU A 149 0.74 -5.07 -5.40
N VAL A 150 1.84 -5.80 -5.45
CA VAL A 150 3.06 -5.54 -4.68
C VAL A 150 4.18 -5.31 -5.68
N LEU A 151 4.86 -4.19 -5.55
CA LEU A 151 6.03 -3.89 -6.37
C LEU A 151 7.26 -4.44 -5.67
N ASP A 152 7.95 -5.38 -6.30
CA ASP A 152 9.17 -5.98 -5.79
C ASP A 152 10.41 -5.26 -6.35
N VAL A 153 11.38 -5.02 -5.47
CA VAL A 153 12.58 -4.26 -5.76
C VAL A 153 13.82 -5.11 -5.49
N GLN A 154 14.56 -5.40 -6.55
CA GLN A 154 15.90 -5.96 -6.54
C GLN A 154 16.89 -4.83 -6.88
N PRO A 155 17.49 -4.16 -5.87
CA PRO A 155 18.05 -2.82 -6.08
C PRO A 155 19.46 -2.83 -6.67
N GLY A 156 20.09 -4.00 -6.82
CA GLY A 156 21.50 -4.09 -7.16
C GLY A 156 22.35 -3.36 -6.11
N ARG A 157 23.21 -2.44 -6.55
CA ARG A 157 24.08 -1.62 -5.68
C ARG A 157 23.41 -0.36 -5.15
N THR A 158 22.19 -0.05 -5.61
CA THR A 158 21.40 1.08 -5.09
C THR A 158 20.82 0.71 -3.72
N ASP A 159 20.60 1.69 -2.84
CA ASP A 159 19.86 1.45 -1.60
C ASP A 159 18.35 1.31 -1.87
N PHE A 160 17.65 0.54 -1.01
CA PHE A 160 16.23 0.26 -1.19
C PHE A 160 15.35 1.50 -1.22
N LEU A 161 15.65 2.53 -0.41
CA LEU A 161 14.82 3.74 -0.36
C LEU A 161 14.92 4.52 -1.68
N THR A 162 16.13 4.65 -2.22
CA THR A 162 16.34 5.28 -3.53
C THR A 162 15.65 4.48 -4.63
N ALA A 163 15.80 3.15 -4.66
CA ALA A 163 15.16 2.30 -5.65
C ALA A 163 13.63 2.32 -5.56
N ALA A 164 13.06 2.27 -4.35
CA ALA A 164 11.62 2.28 -4.12
C ALA A 164 10.95 3.62 -4.49
N ARG A 165 11.64 4.76 -4.33
CA ARG A 165 11.11 6.09 -4.68
C ARG A 165 10.77 6.26 -6.15
N VAL A 166 11.42 5.51 -7.05
CA VAL A 166 11.04 5.47 -8.48
C VAL A 166 9.57 5.06 -8.65
N TRP A 167 9.06 4.25 -7.74
CA TRP A 167 7.72 3.68 -7.76
C TRP A 167 6.70 4.44 -6.92
N GLU A 168 7.08 5.58 -6.31
CA GLU A 168 6.18 6.41 -5.51
C GLU A 168 4.83 6.73 -6.20
N PRO A 169 4.78 7.04 -7.52
CA PRO A 169 3.50 7.30 -8.20
C PRO A 169 2.50 6.14 -8.15
N LEU A 170 2.95 4.89 -8.01
CA LEU A 170 2.08 3.72 -7.80
C LEU A 170 1.91 3.41 -6.32
N LEU A 171 2.94 3.60 -5.50
CA LEU A 171 2.84 3.38 -4.06
C LEU A 171 1.89 4.37 -3.37
N ARG A 172 1.50 5.48 -4.00
CA ARG A 172 0.40 6.35 -3.50
C ARG A 172 -1.01 5.79 -3.75
N GLU A 173 -1.15 4.70 -4.49
CA GLU A 173 -2.44 4.03 -4.71
C GLU A 173 -2.83 3.15 -3.50
N PRO A 174 -4.12 2.98 -3.17
CA PRO A 174 -4.57 2.26 -1.97
C PRO A 174 -4.33 0.74 -2.02
N ASP A 175 -4.15 0.18 -3.20
CA ASP A 175 -4.06 -1.25 -3.49
C ASP A 175 -2.65 -1.69 -3.96
N VAL A 176 -1.63 -0.87 -3.68
CA VAL A 176 -0.23 -1.12 -4.03
C VAL A 176 0.65 -1.20 -2.76
N GLY A 177 1.28 -2.35 -2.56
CA GLY A 177 2.32 -2.61 -1.56
C GLY A 177 3.73 -2.64 -2.15
N LEU A 178 4.72 -2.93 -1.31
CA LEU A 178 6.15 -2.97 -1.65
C LEU A 178 6.77 -4.28 -1.14
N ALA A 179 7.66 -4.88 -1.92
CA ALA A 179 8.53 -5.97 -1.48
C ALA A 179 9.99 -5.54 -1.62
N LEU A 180 10.80 -5.91 -0.64
CA LEU A 180 12.24 -5.73 -0.64
C LEU A 180 12.88 -7.11 -0.78
N ASP A 181 13.86 -7.22 -1.66
CA ASP A 181 14.54 -8.47 -2.01
C ASP A 181 16.02 -8.39 -1.61
N PRO A 182 16.38 -8.61 -0.33
CA PRO A 182 17.73 -8.36 0.21
C PRO A 182 18.84 -9.16 -0.46
N GLU A 183 18.55 -10.33 -1.02
CA GLU A 183 19.55 -11.13 -1.74
C GLU A 183 20.11 -10.38 -2.96
N TRP A 184 19.39 -9.39 -3.46
CA TRP A 184 19.79 -8.55 -4.59
C TRP A 184 20.36 -7.19 -4.18
N ARG A 185 20.52 -6.93 -2.87
CA ARG A 185 21.13 -5.71 -2.33
C ARG A 185 22.64 -5.90 -2.18
N MET A 186 23.39 -5.35 -3.13
CA MET A 186 24.83 -5.55 -3.31
C MET A 186 25.68 -4.45 -2.65
N ALA A 187 26.76 -4.85 -1.98
CA ALA A 187 27.78 -3.91 -1.50
C ALA A 187 28.63 -3.36 -2.68
N PRO A 188 29.41 -2.29 -2.45
CA PRO A 188 30.33 -1.78 -3.45
C PRO A 188 31.31 -2.85 -3.94
N GLY A 189 31.31 -3.11 -5.25
CA GLY A 189 32.18 -4.10 -5.90
C GLY A 189 31.55 -5.49 -6.09
N GLU A 190 30.42 -5.78 -5.45
CA GLU A 190 29.70 -7.05 -5.61
C GLU A 190 28.82 -7.05 -6.86
N VAL A 191 28.58 -8.22 -7.44
CA VAL A 191 27.80 -8.41 -8.66
C VAL A 191 26.60 -9.32 -8.35
N PRO A 192 25.37 -8.92 -8.70
CA PRO A 192 24.19 -9.77 -8.56
C PRO A 192 24.39 -11.16 -9.16
N GLY A 193 24.01 -12.19 -8.39
CA GLY A 193 24.09 -13.60 -8.81
C GLY A 193 25.46 -14.26 -8.60
N GLU A 194 26.51 -13.50 -8.26
CA GLU A 194 27.80 -14.07 -7.82
C GLU A 194 27.85 -14.27 -6.30
N VAL A 195 27.14 -13.42 -5.56
CA VAL A 195 27.03 -13.46 -4.10
C VAL A 195 25.58 -13.21 -3.69
N ILE A 196 25.21 -13.65 -2.48
CA ILE A 196 23.95 -13.30 -1.85
C ILE A 196 24.14 -11.96 -1.14
N GLY A 197 23.31 -10.98 -1.49
CA GLY A 197 23.30 -9.67 -0.88
C GLY A 197 22.74 -9.65 0.54
N GLY A 198 22.68 -8.45 1.09
CA GLY A 198 22.05 -8.24 2.39
C GLY A 198 21.79 -6.78 2.68
N VAL A 199 21.00 -6.55 3.72
CA VAL A 199 20.59 -5.22 4.15
C VAL A 199 20.59 -5.13 5.66
N ASP A 200 20.91 -3.96 6.21
CA ASP A 200 20.73 -3.72 7.63
C ASP A 200 19.29 -3.30 7.95
N ALA A 201 18.81 -3.68 9.14
CA ALA A 201 17.49 -3.28 9.61
C ALA A 201 17.26 -1.75 9.57
N SER A 202 18.32 -0.94 9.69
CA SER A 202 18.20 0.53 9.56
C SER A 202 17.76 0.99 8.17
N GLU A 203 18.23 0.37 7.09
CA GLU A 203 17.82 0.69 5.71
C GLU A 203 16.38 0.21 5.47
N VAL A 204 16.02 -0.98 5.96
CA VAL A 204 14.63 -1.49 5.93
C VAL A 204 13.68 -0.54 6.68
N ASN A 205 14.06 -0.10 7.87
CA ASN A 205 13.28 0.83 8.68
C ASN A 205 13.12 2.20 8.01
N ALA A 206 14.12 2.67 7.25
CA ALA A 206 14.01 3.91 6.49
C ALA A 206 12.95 3.80 5.38
N VAL A 207 12.90 2.66 4.68
CA VAL A 207 11.84 2.38 3.70
C VAL A 207 10.47 2.28 4.38
N ALA A 208 10.37 1.55 5.49
CA ALA A 208 9.13 1.40 6.24
C ALA A 208 8.58 2.75 6.72
N GLN A 209 9.43 3.62 7.27
CA GLN A 209 9.01 4.96 7.71
C GLN A 209 8.54 5.84 6.54
N TRP A 210 9.25 5.80 5.42
CA TRP A 210 8.85 6.53 4.21
C TRP A 210 7.50 6.01 3.66
N LEU A 211 7.32 4.69 3.57
CA LEU A 211 6.08 4.10 3.08
C LEU A 211 4.90 4.40 4.02
N ALA A 212 5.13 4.41 5.34
CA ALA A 212 4.14 4.81 6.33
C ALA A 212 3.75 6.30 6.20
N ALA A 213 4.70 7.17 5.88
CA ALA A 213 4.39 8.58 5.60
C ALA A 213 3.49 8.73 4.37
N LEU A 214 3.67 7.93 3.31
CA LEU A 214 2.75 7.91 2.17
C LEU A 214 1.33 7.49 2.56
N VAL A 215 1.21 6.56 3.52
CA VAL A 215 -0.10 6.13 4.06
C VAL A 215 -0.78 7.26 4.81
N ASP A 216 -0.06 7.95 5.69
CA ASP A 216 -0.58 9.08 6.48
C ASP A 216 -0.94 10.28 5.58
N GLU A 217 -0.07 10.64 4.64
CA GLU A 217 -0.30 11.77 3.71
C GLU A 217 -1.51 11.55 2.79
N GLY A 218 -1.79 10.29 2.42
CA GLY A 218 -2.81 9.94 1.45
C GLY A 218 -4.12 9.41 2.04
N ASP A 219 -4.25 9.36 3.37
CA ASP A 219 -5.35 8.68 4.06
C ASP A 219 -5.57 7.25 3.51
N LEU A 220 -4.47 6.53 3.24
CA LEU A 220 -4.50 5.23 2.57
C LEU A 220 -4.84 4.10 3.56
N PRO A 221 -5.41 2.99 3.09
CA PRO A 221 -5.43 1.76 3.88
C PRO A 221 -4.00 1.26 4.16
N GLN A 222 -3.89 0.33 5.11
CA GLN A 222 -2.63 -0.29 5.49
C GLN A 222 -1.90 -0.87 4.27
N LYS A 223 -0.62 -0.55 4.10
CA LYS A 223 0.19 -1.13 3.02
C LYS A 223 0.90 -2.39 3.46
N LEU A 224 0.99 -3.34 2.53
CA LEU A 224 1.82 -4.52 2.67
C LEU A 224 3.28 -4.15 2.36
N LEU A 225 4.19 -4.46 3.29
CA LEU A 225 5.63 -4.43 3.08
C LEU A 225 6.16 -5.87 3.25
N VAL A 226 6.70 -6.46 2.19
CA VAL A 226 7.24 -7.82 2.20
C VAL A 226 8.76 -7.76 2.29
N LEU A 227 9.35 -8.56 3.18
CA LEU A 227 10.79 -8.71 3.33
C LEU A 227 11.18 -10.16 3.02
N HIS A 228 11.80 -10.39 1.87
CA HIS A 228 12.27 -11.72 1.47
C HIS A 228 13.49 -12.15 2.29
N GLN A 229 13.54 -13.43 2.68
CA GLN A 229 14.66 -13.99 3.45
C GLN A 229 14.70 -15.53 3.43
N PHE A 230 15.81 -16.11 2.94
CA PHE A 230 16.07 -17.55 3.00
C PHE A 230 17.38 -17.92 3.68
N THR A 231 18.15 -16.93 4.12
CA THR A 231 19.32 -17.11 5.01
C THR A 231 19.33 -16.05 6.12
N PRO A 232 19.92 -16.35 7.30
CA PRO A 232 19.96 -15.39 8.40
C PRO A 232 20.70 -14.07 8.05
N ASP A 233 21.76 -14.15 7.24
CA ASP A 233 22.67 -13.03 7.00
C ASP A 233 22.14 -12.00 5.99
N MET A 234 21.03 -12.29 5.29
CA MET A 234 20.38 -11.35 4.38
C MET A 234 19.85 -10.09 5.08
N ILE A 235 19.52 -10.17 6.37
CA ILE A 235 19.07 -9.03 7.16
C ILE A 235 19.93 -8.95 8.42
N THR A 236 20.78 -7.93 8.52
CA THR A 236 21.59 -7.68 9.72
C THR A 236 20.81 -6.90 10.76
N SER A 237 21.08 -7.18 12.04
CA SER A 237 20.35 -6.63 13.19
C SER A 237 18.81 -6.73 13.10
N PRO A 238 18.26 -7.90 12.73
CA PRO A 238 16.83 -8.06 12.50
C PRO A 238 15.96 -7.83 13.75
N GLU A 239 16.54 -7.89 14.96
CA GLU A 239 15.89 -7.47 16.20
C GLU A 239 15.54 -5.98 16.27
N ALA A 240 16.15 -5.15 15.43
CA ALA A 240 15.90 -3.73 15.34
C ALA A 240 14.82 -3.36 14.28
N LEU A 241 14.24 -4.34 13.58
CA LEU A 241 13.14 -4.09 12.64
C LEU A 241 11.92 -3.54 13.37
N VAL A 242 11.30 -2.52 12.77
CA VAL A 242 10.11 -1.85 13.30
C VAL A 242 8.99 -1.91 12.29
N THR A 243 7.76 -2.12 12.77
CA THR A 243 6.53 -1.99 11.99
C THR A 243 5.83 -0.68 12.35
N PRO A 244 5.96 0.38 11.54
CA PRO A 244 5.23 1.63 11.75
C PRO A 244 3.71 1.44 11.63
N PRO A 245 2.91 2.34 12.26
CA PRO A 245 1.49 2.44 11.95
C PRO A 245 1.24 2.58 10.44
N GLY A 246 0.16 1.98 9.96
CA GLY A 246 -0.18 2.03 8.53
C GLY A 246 0.54 0.98 7.67
N LEU A 247 1.46 0.17 8.22
CA LEU A 247 2.07 -0.95 7.50
C LEU A 247 1.71 -2.31 8.12
N ALA A 248 1.64 -3.34 7.27
CA ALA A 248 1.75 -4.74 7.64
C ALA A 248 3.07 -5.25 7.08
N VAL A 249 4.06 -5.48 7.95
CA VAL A 249 5.37 -5.98 7.52
C VAL A 249 5.40 -7.50 7.64
N VAL A 250 5.67 -8.17 6.52
CA VAL A 250 5.75 -9.63 6.41
C VAL A 250 7.21 -10.06 6.28
N GLN A 251 7.67 -10.98 7.14
CA GLN A 251 8.88 -11.74 6.87
C GLN A 251 8.50 -12.92 5.98
N HIS A 252 8.97 -12.92 4.74
CA HIS A 252 8.60 -13.90 3.74
C HIS A 252 9.75 -14.87 3.47
N ILE A 253 9.55 -16.13 3.84
CA ILE A 253 10.58 -17.17 3.73
C ILE A 253 10.56 -17.75 2.31
N ASP A 254 11.56 -17.38 1.52
CA ASP A 254 11.64 -17.52 0.06
C ASP A 254 12.69 -18.55 -0.40
N GLY A 255 13.05 -19.51 0.47
CA GLY A 255 13.95 -20.60 0.09
C GLY A 255 13.22 -21.79 -0.55
N PHE A 256 13.81 -22.40 -1.58
CA PHE A 256 13.29 -23.61 -2.23
C PHE A 256 13.90 -24.91 -1.70
N GLY A 257 13.28 -26.04 -2.04
CA GLY A 257 13.84 -27.38 -1.85
C GLY A 257 12.84 -28.38 -1.26
N ALA A 258 13.36 -29.44 -0.64
CA ALA A 258 12.53 -30.47 -0.04
C ALA A 258 11.65 -29.90 1.11
N PRO A 259 10.42 -30.43 1.30
CA PRO A 259 9.50 -30.01 2.36
C PRO A 259 10.13 -29.83 3.74
N GLU A 260 10.97 -30.77 4.16
CA GLU A 260 11.63 -30.78 5.47
C GLU A 260 12.59 -29.60 5.62
N VAL A 261 13.33 -29.27 4.56
CA VAL A 261 14.25 -28.13 4.54
C VAL A 261 13.46 -26.83 4.62
N LYS A 262 12.37 -26.69 3.85
CA LYS A 262 11.53 -25.50 3.90
C LYS A 262 10.87 -25.29 5.26
N ARG A 263 10.34 -26.36 5.87
CA ARG A 263 9.76 -26.33 7.22
C ARG A 263 10.80 -25.93 8.27
N ALA A 264 12.02 -26.47 8.17
CA ALA A 264 13.12 -26.11 9.06
C ALA A 264 13.50 -24.63 8.92
N LYS A 265 13.70 -24.14 7.69
CA LYS A 265 14.00 -22.73 7.42
C LYS A 265 12.90 -21.79 7.90
N TYR A 266 11.65 -22.16 7.67
CA TYR A 266 10.52 -21.36 8.14
C TYR A 266 10.50 -21.26 9.68
N ALA A 267 10.75 -22.37 10.39
CA ALA A 267 10.82 -22.37 11.85
C ALA A 267 12.03 -21.58 12.40
N GLU A 268 13.15 -21.60 11.68
CA GLU A 268 14.40 -20.92 12.05
C GLU A 268 14.33 -19.40 11.89
N LEU A 269 13.84 -18.93 10.73
CA LEU A 269 13.97 -17.53 10.32
C LEU A 269 12.81 -16.66 10.79
N GLN A 270 11.65 -17.25 11.03
CA GLN A 270 10.45 -16.47 11.36
C GLN A 270 10.58 -15.65 12.65
N ARG A 271 9.88 -14.50 12.67
CA ARG A 271 9.85 -13.59 13.83
C ARG A 271 8.41 -13.19 14.18
N PRO A 272 7.53 -14.14 14.54
CA PRO A 272 6.09 -13.88 14.64
C PRO A 272 5.69 -12.92 15.76
N ALA A 273 6.60 -12.61 16.69
CA ALA A 273 6.40 -11.57 17.70
C ALA A 273 6.64 -10.13 17.17
N GLN A 274 7.26 -9.99 15.99
CA GLN A 274 7.67 -8.72 15.40
C GLN A 274 7.01 -8.49 14.02
N LEU A 275 6.91 -9.55 13.21
CA LEU A 275 6.53 -9.51 11.80
C LEU A 275 5.48 -10.57 11.48
N HIS A 276 4.67 -10.30 10.47
CA HIS A 276 3.72 -11.29 9.95
C HIS A 276 4.45 -12.42 9.21
N PRO A 277 4.04 -13.69 9.39
CA PRO A 277 4.68 -14.82 8.72
C PRO A 277 4.31 -14.91 7.24
N GLY A 278 5.31 -15.10 6.38
CA GLY A 278 5.13 -15.37 4.95
C GLY A 278 5.91 -16.61 4.51
N PHE A 279 5.43 -17.31 3.48
CA PHE A 279 6.06 -18.53 2.95
C PHE A 279 5.93 -18.64 1.43
N LYS A 280 7.04 -18.94 0.74
CA LYS A 280 7.06 -19.12 -0.72
C LYS A 280 7.03 -20.60 -1.10
N LEU A 281 6.23 -20.92 -2.11
CA LEU A 281 6.18 -22.20 -2.79
C LEU A 281 6.78 -22.01 -4.18
N PHE A 282 7.61 -22.95 -4.62
CA PHE A 282 8.23 -22.95 -5.94
C PHE A 282 7.67 -24.10 -6.74
N TYR A 283 7.10 -23.85 -7.93
CA TYR A 283 6.48 -24.92 -8.71
C TYR A 283 7.51 -25.94 -9.21
N ASP A 284 8.68 -25.48 -9.64
CA ASP A 284 9.69 -26.32 -10.29
C ASP A 284 10.83 -26.73 -9.34
N GLU A 285 11.18 -25.89 -8.37
CA GLU A 285 12.31 -26.11 -7.46
C GLU A 285 11.96 -26.88 -6.19
N ASP A 286 10.69 -26.90 -5.77
CA ASP A 286 10.26 -27.66 -4.59
C ASP A 286 9.91 -29.11 -4.98
N THR A 287 10.58 -30.08 -4.34
CA THR A 287 10.40 -31.51 -4.64
C THR A 287 10.03 -32.33 -3.40
N PRO A 288 8.75 -32.70 -3.20
CA PRO A 288 7.55 -32.15 -3.87
C PRO A 288 7.17 -30.76 -3.32
N VAL A 289 6.38 -30.02 -4.10
CA VAL A 289 5.70 -28.79 -3.64
C VAL A 289 4.72 -29.12 -2.51
N LEU A 290 4.76 -28.36 -1.42
CA LEU A 290 3.78 -28.49 -0.34
C LEU A 290 2.38 -28.10 -0.84
N SER A 291 1.36 -28.86 -0.45
CA SER A 291 -0.04 -28.50 -0.70
C SER A 291 -0.47 -27.28 0.12
N PRO A 292 -1.55 -26.57 -0.27
CA PRO A 292 -2.11 -25.46 0.51
C PRO A 292 -2.40 -25.83 1.97
N ALA A 293 -2.92 -27.04 2.22
CA ALA A 293 -3.20 -27.52 3.58
C ALA A 293 -1.90 -27.70 4.39
N GLU A 294 -0.83 -28.19 3.76
CA GLU A 294 0.46 -28.39 4.39
C GLU A 294 1.22 -27.09 4.67
N ALA A 295 1.08 -26.10 3.80
CA ALA A 295 1.59 -24.75 4.01
C ALA A 295 0.84 -24.05 5.15
N LEU A 296 -0.48 -24.18 5.21
CA LEU A 296 -1.30 -23.64 6.31
C LEU A 296 -1.12 -24.38 7.64
N ALA A 297 -0.54 -25.59 7.62
CA ALA A 297 -0.19 -26.35 8.82
C ALA A 297 1.17 -25.95 9.43
N LEU A 298 1.92 -25.03 8.82
CA LEU A 298 3.09 -24.43 9.43
C LEU A 298 2.73 -23.72 10.74
N SER A 299 3.70 -23.57 11.64
CA SER A 299 3.50 -22.94 12.96
C SER A 299 4.38 -21.70 13.11
N PRO A 300 3.77 -20.50 13.21
CA PRO A 300 2.37 -20.19 12.99
C PRO A 300 1.98 -20.36 11.51
N PRO A 301 0.68 -20.44 11.21
CA PRO A 301 0.21 -20.46 9.83
C PRO A 301 0.61 -19.15 9.13
N PRO A 302 1.07 -19.21 7.86
CA PRO A 302 1.44 -18.00 7.13
C PRO A 302 0.23 -17.10 6.87
N ASP A 303 0.50 -15.80 6.98
CA ASP A 303 -0.39 -14.72 6.62
C ASP A 303 -0.30 -14.39 5.12
N LEU A 304 0.88 -14.61 4.53
CA LEU A 304 1.17 -14.52 3.10
C LEU A 304 1.73 -15.85 2.58
N VAL A 305 1.15 -16.38 1.49
CA VAL A 305 1.74 -17.48 0.73
C VAL A 305 1.93 -17.04 -0.71
N SER A 306 3.13 -17.20 -1.27
CA SER A 306 3.37 -16.88 -2.68
C SER A 306 3.75 -18.13 -3.47
N TYR A 307 3.51 -18.09 -4.78
CA TYR A 307 4.02 -19.06 -5.74
C TYR A 307 4.97 -18.36 -6.71
N GLN A 308 6.08 -19.02 -7.00
CA GLN A 308 7.03 -18.68 -8.06
C GLN A 308 7.19 -19.86 -9.02
#